data_AF-A0AAT9LYI6-F1
#
_entry.id   AF-A0AAT9LYI6-F1
#
_cell.length_a   1.000
_cell.length_b   1.000
_cell.length_c   1.000
_cell.angle_alpha   90.00
_cell.angle_beta   90.00
_cell.angle_gamma   90.00
#
_symmetry.space_group_name_H-M   'P 1'
#
loop_
_entity.id
_entity.type
_entity.pdbx_description
1 polymer ?
#
loop_
_entity_poly.entity_id
_entity_poly.type
_entity_poly.pdbx_seq_one_letter_code
_entity_poly.pdbx_strand_id
1 'polypeptide(L)'
;MWGEKDCEWGNDNLNIGVSPDTTQGKGLAIVYENMSGAPSFQPLTIAGYPAARTSKQTISCAIGVGTSDTQVFLVDLTVLGANRTNNTDPCAVAQTVAADVLGNLPAGQ
;
A
#
# COMPACT_ATOMS: atom_id res chain seq x y z
N MET A 1 11.31 -5.40 2.43
CA MET A 1 11.44 -6.41 1.36
C MET A 1 11.29 -7.78 1.98
N TRP A 2 10.23 -8.50 1.60
CA TRP A 2 9.74 -9.73 2.26
C TRP A 2 10.34 -11.03 1.66
N GLY A 3 11.18 -10.89 0.63
CA GLY A 3 11.77 -12.02 -0.09
C GLY A 3 11.10 -12.26 -1.44
N GLU A 4 9.87 -11.79 -1.63
CA GLU A 4 9.21 -11.73 -2.93
C GLU A 4 9.75 -10.63 -3.86
N LYS A 5 9.42 -10.77 -5.15
CA LYS A 5 9.70 -9.75 -6.16
C LYS A 5 8.71 -8.59 -6.02
N ASP A 6 9.27 -7.41 -5.80
CA ASP A 6 8.53 -6.15 -5.78
C ASP A 6 8.37 -5.58 -7.19
N CYS A 7 7.32 -4.78 -7.38
CA CYS A 7 7.14 -3.96 -8.57
C CYS A 7 7.35 -2.49 -8.20
N GLU A 8 8.25 -1.80 -8.90
CA GLU A 8 8.55 -0.40 -8.64
C GLU A 8 8.42 0.43 -9.91
N TRP A 9 7.79 1.59 -9.79
CA TRP A 9 7.67 2.59 -10.86
C TRP A 9 8.03 3.96 -10.30
N GLY A 10 9.02 4.60 -10.92
CA GLY A 10 9.53 5.88 -10.46
C GLY A 10 9.85 6.84 -11.59
N ASN A 11 9.66 8.13 -11.32
CA ASN A 11 10.20 9.24 -12.08
C ASN A 11 10.51 10.42 -11.13
N ASP A 12 10.96 11.55 -11.67
CA ASP A 12 11.35 12.73 -10.87
C ASP A 12 10.23 13.31 -9.99
N ASN A 13 8.97 12.92 -10.23
CA ASN A 13 7.80 13.46 -9.56
C ASN A 13 7.02 12.43 -8.72
N LEU A 14 7.33 11.14 -8.84
CA LEU A 14 6.55 10.09 -8.19
C LEU A 14 7.37 8.81 -8.06
N ASN A 15 7.25 8.13 -6.92
CA ASN A 15 7.68 6.75 -6.75
C ASN A 15 6.51 5.91 -6.21
N ILE A 16 6.28 4.74 -6.80
CA ILE A 16 5.27 3.75 -6.44
C ILE A 16 5.97 2.40 -6.30
N GLY A 17 5.79 1.75 -5.15
CA GLY A 17 6.17 0.37 -4.91
C GLY A 17 4.93 -0.48 -4.64
N VAL A 18 4.92 -1.71 -5.15
CA VAL A 18 3.94 -2.75 -4.80
C VAL A 18 4.70 -4.01 -4.40
N SER A 19 4.47 -4.46 -3.17
CA SER A 19 5.21 -5.55 -2.54
C SER A 19 4.26 -6.59 -1.96
N PRO A 20 4.15 -7.79 -2.55
CA PRO A 20 3.41 -8.88 -1.92
C PRO A 20 4.19 -9.46 -0.74
N ASP A 21 3.45 -9.93 0.27
CA ASP A 21 3.92 -10.82 1.32
C ASP A 21 2.96 -12.02 1.39
N THR A 22 3.51 -13.15 0.97
CA THR A 22 2.88 -14.46 0.88
C THR A 22 3.62 -15.51 1.71
N THR A 23 4.76 -15.14 2.32
CA THR A 23 5.67 -16.07 3.00
C THR A 23 5.58 -15.98 4.52
N GLN A 24 5.29 -14.81 5.10
CA GLN A 24 5.22 -14.66 6.56
C GLN A 24 3.94 -15.26 7.16
N GLY A 25 2.90 -15.44 6.35
CA GLY A 25 1.67 -16.12 6.75
C GLY A 25 0.82 -15.35 7.76
N LYS A 26 1.02 -14.04 7.90
CA LYS A 26 0.33 -13.19 8.89
C LYS A 26 -0.80 -12.33 8.29
N GLY A 27 -0.90 -12.29 6.96
CA GLY A 27 -1.88 -11.45 6.27
C GLY A 27 -1.84 -10.00 6.76
N LEU A 28 -3.00 -9.37 6.94
CA LEU A 28 -3.07 -7.98 7.38
C LEU A 28 -2.54 -7.75 8.81
N ALA A 29 -2.39 -8.79 9.64
CA ALA A 29 -1.90 -8.63 11.01
C ALA A 29 -0.49 -8.02 11.06
N ILE A 30 0.39 -8.38 10.11
CA ILE A 30 1.75 -7.81 10.05
C ILE A 30 1.76 -6.30 9.79
N VAL A 31 0.74 -5.79 9.10
CA VAL A 31 0.57 -4.36 8.82
C VAL A 31 0.17 -3.65 10.12
N TYR A 32 -0.75 -4.22 10.89
CA TYR A 32 -1.12 -3.67 12.20
C TYR A 32 0.05 -3.71 13.18
N GLU A 33 0.80 -4.81 13.23
CA GLU A 33 2.00 -4.94 14.08
C GLU A 33 3.02 -3.83 13.79
N ASN A 34 3.25 -3.50 12.52
CA ASN A 34 4.29 -2.55 12.11
C ASN A 34 3.83 -1.10 12.03
N MET A 35 2.55 -0.83 11.73
CA MET A 35 2.08 0.51 11.36
C MET A 35 1.12 1.13 12.37
N SER A 36 0.50 0.33 13.27
CA SER A 36 -0.55 0.83 14.18
C SER A 36 -0.06 1.87 15.19
N GLY A 37 1.24 1.94 15.45
CA GLY A 37 1.84 2.98 16.31
C GLY A 37 1.95 4.36 15.64
N ALA A 38 1.69 4.47 14.32
CA ALA A 38 1.78 5.74 13.62
C ALA A 38 0.52 6.61 13.87
N PRO A 39 0.65 7.93 14.13
CA PRO A 39 -0.51 8.81 14.37
C PRO A 39 -1.50 8.90 13.20
N SER A 40 -1.02 8.66 11.98
CA SER A 40 -1.81 8.67 10.74
C SER A 40 -2.34 7.29 10.35
N PHE A 41 -2.15 6.27 11.21
CA PHE A 41 -2.66 4.94 10.95
C PHE A 41 -4.19 4.95 10.90
N GLN A 42 -4.75 4.34 9.86
CA GLN A 42 -6.20 4.26 9.71
C GLN A 42 -6.59 2.93 9.03
N PRO A 43 -7.45 2.12 9.65
CA PRO A 43 -8.14 1.02 8.98
C PRO A 43 -9.06 1.53 7.86
N LEU A 44 -9.14 0.80 6.76
CA LEU A 44 -10.05 1.09 5.66
C LEU A 44 -10.44 -0.18 4.90
N THR A 45 -11.26 -0.01 3.87
CA THR A 45 -11.64 -1.09 2.95
C THR A 45 -11.38 -0.64 1.52
N ILE A 46 -10.75 -1.48 0.71
CA ILE A 46 -10.47 -1.22 -0.70
C ILE A 46 -11.05 -2.37 -1.52
N ALA A 47 -11.99 -2.07 -2.41
CA ALA A 47 -12.69 -3.06 -3.24
C ALA A 47 -13.23 -4.28 -2.45
N GLY A 48 -13.68 -4.06 -1.20
CA GLY A 48 -14.20 -5.11 -0.32
C GLY A 48 -13.15 -5.84 0.52
N TYR A 49 -11.86 -5.60 0.29
CA TYR A 49 -10.76 -6.20 1.05
C TYR A 49 -10.39 -5.34 2.27
N PRO A 50 -10.08 -5.97 3.42
CA PRO A 50 -9.62 -5.24 4.59
C PRO A 50 -8.22 -4.67 4.33
N ALA A 51 -8.04 -3.41 4.69
CA ALA A 51 -6.79 -2.70 4.50
C ALA A 51 -6.47 -1.80 5.71
N ALA A 52 -5.22 -1.34 5.77
CA ALA A 52 -4.82 -0.26 6.65
C ALA A 52 -3.82 0.65 5.94
N ARG A 53 -3.92 1.94 6.21
CA ARG A 53 -3.00 2.95 5.66
C ARG A 53 -2.25 3.67 6.76
N THR A 54 -1.09 4.19 6.41
CA THR A 54 -0.42 5.27 7.14
C THR A 54 0.04 6.32 6.14
N SER A 55 0.19 7.57 6.59
CA SER A 55 0.69 8.64 5.75
C SER A 55 1.73 9.49 6.47
N LYS A 56 2.65 10.08 5.71
CA LYS A 56 3.60 11.06 6.23
C LYS A 56 3.35 12.39 5.56
N GLN A 57 2.57 13.23 6.24
CA GLN A 57 2.13 14.53 5.73
C GLN A 57 1.48 14.36 4.34
N THR A 58 1.71 15.30 3.43
CA THR A 58 1.29 15.26 2.03
C THR A 58 2.33 14.58 1.12
N ILE A 59 3.35 13.91 1.67
CA ILE A 59 4.52 13.45 0.91
C ILE A 59 4.44 11.95 0.58
N SER A 60 3.94 11.12 1.49
CA SER A 60 3.87 9.69 1.24
C SER A 60 2.68 9.03 1.89
N CYS A 61 2.29 7.89 1.32
CA CYS A 61 1.28 6.99 1.84
C CYS A 61 1.75 5.55 1.67
N ALA A 62 1.53 4.73 2.70
CA ALA A 62 1.71 3.29 2.62
C ALA A 62 0.38 2.62 2.95
N ILE A 63 -0.02 1.63 2.17
CA ILE A 63 -1.27 0.89 2.34
C ILE A 63 -0.96 -0.59 2.32
N GLY A 64 -1.33 -1.29 3.38
CA GLY A 64 -1.36 -2.76 3.40
C GLY A 64 -2.77 -3.27 3.15
N VAL A 65 -2.93 -4.23 2.23
CA VAL A 65 -4.21 -4.83 1.86
C VAL A 65 -4.15 -6.33 2.08
N GLY A 66 -5.01 -6.84 2.97
CA GLY A 66 -5.11 -8.27 3.22
C GLY A 66 -5.92 -8.95 2.14
N THR A 67 -5.33 -9.93 1.45
CA THR A 67 -6.01 -10.73 0.41
C THR A 67 -6.49 -12.08 0.94
N SER A 68 -5.89 -12.54 2.05
CA SER A 68 -6.33 -13.68 2.85
C SER A 68 -5.87 -13.52 4.30
N ASP A 69 -6.16 -14.49 5.17
CA ASP A 69 -5.65 -14.52 6.55
C ASP A 69 -4.12 -14.61 6.61
N THR A 70 -3.47 -15.06 5.53
CA THR A 70 -2.03 -15.34 5.47
C THR A 70 -1.28 -14.42 4.52
N GLN A 71 -1.98 -13.74 3.60
CA GLN A 71 -1.37 -12.94 2.54
C GLN A 71 -1.79 -11.48 2.60
N VAL A 72 -0.83 -10.61 2.29
CA VAL A 72 -1.01 -9.16 2.23
C VAL A 72 -0.17 -8.62 1.10
N PHE A 73 -0.53 -7.48 0.53
CA PHE A 73 0.41 -6.70 -0.26
C PHE A 73 0.45 -5.26 0.24
N LEU A 74 1.61 -4.64 0.09
CA LEU A 74 1.84 -3.23 0.41
C LEU A 74 1.91 -2.41 -0.87
N VAL A 75 1.31 -1.23 -0.82
CA VAL A 75 1.49 -0.16 -1.79
C VAL A 75 2.15 1.00 -1.09
N ASP A 76 3.36 1.33 -1.50
CA ASP A 76 4.12 2.48 -1.00
C ASP A 76 4.17 3.55 -2.07
N LEU A 77 3.76 4.76 -1.73
CA LEU A 77 3.76 5.88 -2.68
C LEU A 77 4.42 7.09 -2.05
N THR A 78 5.35 7.69 -2.79
CA THR A 78 6.01 8.94 -2.43
C THR A 78 5.87 9.96 -3.57
N VAL A 79 5.27 11.12 -3.27
CA VAL A 79 5.25 12.24 -4.20
C VAL A 79 6.55 13.04 -4.10
N LEU A 80 7.11 13.37 -5.26
CA LEU A 80 8.39 14.05 -5.44
C LEU A 80 8.22 15.27 -6.36
N GLY A 81 9.28 16.04 -6.53
CA GLY A 81 9.36 17.10 -7.55
C GLY A 81 8.15 18.04 -7.57
N ALA A 82 7.65 18.32 -8.78
CA ALA A 82 6.52 19.22 -9.02
C ALA A 82 5.19 18.70 -8.45
N ASN A 83 5.05 17.38 -8.25
CA ASN A 83 3.82 16.83 -7.66
C ASN A 83 3.66 17.17 -6.18
N ARG A 84 4.77 17.49 -5.48
CA ARG A 84 4.67 18.01 -4.10
C ARG A 84 3.98 19.37 -4.04
N THR A 85 4.16 20.21 -5.05
CA THR A 85 3.55 21.55 -5.10
C THR A 85 2.13 21.53 -5.67
N ASN A 86 1.77 20.47 -6.40
CA ASN A 86 0.44 20.32 -7.01
C ASN A 86 -0.62 19.76 -6.03
N ASN A 87 -0.30 19.62 -4.74
CA ASN A 87 -1.18 19.04 -3.72
C ASN A 87 -1.75 17.66 -4.10
N THR A 88 -1.00 16.84 -4.83
CA THR A 88 -1.36 15.45 -5.10
C THR A 88 -1.52 14.71 -3.78
N ASP A 89 -2.70 14.12 -3.53
CA ASP A 89 -2.92 13.27 -2.36
C ASP A 89 -2.27 11.89 -2.59
N PRO A 90 -1.16 11.56 -1.91
CA PRO A 90 -0.49 10.29 -2.11
C PRO A 90 -1.35 9.09 -1.73
N CYS A 91 -2.27 9.25 -0.76
CA CYS A 91 -3.14 8.16 -0.34
C CYS A 91 -4.30 7.91 -1.30
N ALA A 92 -4.78 8.93 -1.99
CA ALA A 92 -5.78 8.74 -3.03
C ALA A 92 -5.20 7.92 -4.19
N VAL A 93 -3.99 8.26 -4.64
CA VAL A 93 -3.29 7.52 -5.69
C VAL A 93 -2.95 6.09 -5.25
N ALA A 94 -2.42 5.91 -4.03
CA ALA A 94 -2.11 4.57 -3.52
C ALA A 94 -3.35 3.68 -3.40
N GLN A 95 -4.52 4.25 -3.05
CA GLN A 95 -5.79 3.50 -3.03
C GLN A 95 -6.23 3.06 -4.43
N THR A 96 -6.06 3.92 -5.44
CA THR A 96 -6.34 3.55 -6.84
C THR A 96 -5.43 2.40 -7.29
N VAL A 97 -4.12 2.49 -7.03
CA VAL A 97 -3.18 1.42 -7.35
C VAL A 97 -3.55 0.11 -6.64
N ALA A 98 -3.91 0.17 -5.35
CA ALA A 98 -4.35 -1.01 -4.61
C ALA A 98 -5.62 -1.65 -5.20
N ALA A 99 -6.60 -0.84 -5.62
CA ALA A 99 -7.80 -1.34 -6.29
C ALA A 99 -7.49 -1.99 -7.65
N ASP A 100 -6.58 -1.40 -8.42
CA ASP A 100 -6.14 -1.95 -9.72
C ASP A 100 -5.41 -3.28 -9.53
N VAL A 101 -4.56 -3.41 -8.50
CA VAL A 101 -3.91 -4.67 -8.13
C VAL A 101 -4.97 -5.73 -7.83
N LEU A 102 -5.93 -5.44 -6.96
CA LEU A 102 -7.01 -6.37 -6.59
C LEU A 102 -7.82 -6.83 -7.81
N GLY A 103 -8.08 -5.94 -8.78
CA GLY A 103 -8.77 -6.29 -10.03
C GLY A 103 -7.98 -7.22 -10.95
N ASN A 104 -6.67 -7.35 -10.76
CA ASN A 104 -5.77 -8.19 -11.56
C ASN A 104 -5.30 -9.45 -10.81
N LEU A 105 -5.61 -9.59 -9.52
CA LEU A 105 -5.33 -10.83 -8.80
C LEU A 105 -6.26 -11.94 -9.32
N PRO A 106 -5.75 -13.18 -9.50
CA PRO A 106 -6.63 -14.31 -9.73
C PRO A 106 -7.63 -14.41 -8.56
N ALA A 107 -8.85 -14.86 -8.84
CA ALA A 107 -9.81 -15.19 -7.78
C ALA A 107 -9.10 -16.11 -6.78
N GLY A 108 -9.05 -15.67 -5.51
CA GLY A 108 -8.26 -16.34 -4.48
C GLY A 108 -8.54 -17.84 -4.44
N GLN A 109 -7.47 -18.64 -4.41
CA GLN A 109 -7.54 -20.09 -4.15
C GLN A 109 -7.86 -20.36 -2.69
#